data_AF-A0A2T6L0X7-F1
#
_entry.id   AF-A0A2T6L0X7-F1
#
_cell.length_a   1.000
_cell.length_b   1.000
_cell.length_c   1.000
_cell.angle_alpha   90.00
_cell.angle_beta   90.00
_cell.angle_gamma   90.00
#
_symmetry.space_group_name_H-M   'P 1'
#
loop_
_entity.id
_entity.type
_entity.pdbx_description
1 polymer ?
#
loop_
_entity_poly.entity_id
_entity_poly.type
_entity_poly.pdbx_seq_one_letter_code
_entity_poly.pdbx_strand_id
1 'polypeptide(L)'
;MNRLTSLPRRAAAVLTVAALGPATLLGLATLFATPASAHSVDSTAVSVVVAEDAVTASIDVPLVALDEALGTDLASDPGSLEGSADEITAYLAEHLTVTGADGAEWAESFGDLTIESIEGVDVLSAEATLDPAGADTADFTFGFDGVVADVDGHEATVVVTEADGDIYLAGTIDASDGSVTVGDAVTTATESTSTGAFDMIGYGFHHVLEGADHLLFLLALLLPAPLLVAGRRWVAGKRPGAALGSVVRIATAFTVGHSLTLIAAALGWVSVPSAPVEVLIAVSVAVAAVHAFRPLVRRGETIIAAVFGLIHGLAFAGILTDLGLEGTTSLTALLAFNVGIELAQLVTIALTFPALYALSRTRWFTPVRLVGAGVALAAATGWALDRLGVLANPFAGLEDAAVAHPWVVVVGLATLATVALLHEWSRRQVGSAAGSAEGRAAGSAEGRAAGSAAGRAAGSAEGRAAGSAAGSAAGSAAGSTTGSTTGSTTGSTTGSRA
;
A
#
# COMPACT_ATOMS: atom_id res chain seq x y z
N MET A 1 40.93 6.21 -37.06
CA MET A 1 40.88 5.00 -36.22
C MET A 1 41.54 5.38 -34.90
N ASN A 2 40.96 5.42 -33.71
CA ASN A 2 39.69 4.90 -33.19
C ASN A 2 39.21 5.86 -32.08
N ARG A 3 37.94 6.30 -32.18
CA ARG A 3 37.19 6.87 -31.04
C ARG A 3 36.61 5.68 -30.28
N LEU A 4 37.08 5.41 -29.06
CA LEU A 4 36.44 4.50 -28.12
C LEU A 4 36.02 5.29 -26.88
N THR A 5 34.76 5.75 -26.94
CA THR A 5 33.74 5.64 -25.90
C THR A 5 34.16 5.92 -24.46
N SER A 6 34.24 7.21 -24.11
CA SER A 6 33.93 7.67 -22.77
C SER A 6 32.42 7.53 -22.55
N LEU A 7 31.97 6.49 -21.84
CA LEU A 7 30.62 6.45 -21.31
C LEU A 7 30.44 7.67 -20.37
N PRO A 8 29.38 8.48 -20.51
CA PRO A 8 29.19 9.63 -19.64
C PRO A 8 28.97 9.12 -18.21
N ARG A 9 29.74 9.64 -17.25
CA ARG A 9 29.61 9.37 -15.80
C ARG A 9 28.17 9.46 -15.25
N ARG A 10 27.27 10.11 -15.99
CA ARG A 10 25.82 10.19 -15.71
C ARG A 10 25.08 8.87 -15.93
N ALA A 11 25.50 8.00 -16.85
CA ALA A 11 24.88 6.69 -17.10
C ALA A 11 25.20 5.70 -15.98
N ALA A 12 26.46 5.70 -15.50
CA ALA A 12 26.89 4.85 -14.39
C ALA A 12 26.17 5.20 -13.07
N ALA A 13 25.95 6.50 -12.79
CA ALA A 13 25.24 6.97 -11.59
C ALA A 13 23.73 6.71 -11.60
N VAL A 14 23.11 6.62 -12.80
CA VAL A 14 21.68 6.26 -12.93
C VAL A 14 21.48 4.76 -12.73
N LEU A 15 22.43 3.93 -13.17
CA LEU A 15 22.41 2.47 -12.97
C LEU A 15 22.72 2.05 -11.53
N THR A 16 23.60 2.76 -10.81
CA THR A 16 23.89 2.45 -9.39
C THR A 16 22.74 2.81 -8.45
N VAL A 17 22.04 3.94 -8.69
CA VAL A 17 20.91 4.36 -7.84
C VAL A 17 19.62 3.56 -8.13
N ALA A 18 19.42 3.08 -9.35
CA ALA A 18 18.30 2.22 -9.71
C ALA A 18 18.42 0.79 -9.13
N ALA A 19 19.64 0.31 -8.86
CA ALA A 19 19.89 -0.98 -8.21
C ALA A 19 19.92 -0.87 -6.67
N LEU A 20 20.36 0.27 -6.12
CA LEU A 20 20.47 0.46 -4.67
C LEU A 20 19.13 0.59 -3.97
N GLY A 21 18.11 1.23 -4.56
CA GLY A 21 16.79 1.39 -3.92
C GLY A 21 16.08 0.06 -3.61
N PRO A 22 15.96 -0.87 -4.58
CA PRO A 22 15.44 -2.21 -4.34
C PRO A 22 16.35 -3.06 -3.45
N ALA A 23 17.67 -2.95 -3.59
CA ALA A 23 18.62 -3.70 -2.77
C ALA A 23 18.68 -3.23 -1.31
N THR A 24 18.39 -1.96 -1.01
CA THR A 24 18.25 -1.47 0.37
C THR A 24 16.92 -1.90 1.00
N LEU A 25 15.84 -2.01 0.22
CA LEU A 25 14.56 -2.56 0.69
C LEU A 25 14.66 -4.07 0.94
N LEU A 26 15.28 -4.81 0.02
CA LEU A 26 15.54 -6.25 0.15
C LEU A 26 16.56 -6.53 1.27
N GLY A 27 17.59 -5.69 1.39
CA GLY A 27 18.62 -5.80 2.43
C GLY A 27 18.11 -5.49 3.84
N LEU A 28 17.16 -4.55 4.00
CA LEU A 28 16.49 -4.35 5.28
C LEU A 28 15.55 -5.51 5.61
N ALA A 29 14.82 -6.06 4.64
CA ALA A 29 13.96 -7.23 4.84
C ALA A 29 14.76 -8.46 5.30
N THR A 30 15.97 -8.68 4.78
CA THR A 30 16.83 -9.79 5.21
C THR A 30 17.50 -9.61 6.58
N LEU A 31 17.61 -8.37 7.07
CA LEU A 31 18.22 -8.08 8.38
C LEU A 31 17.24 -8.26 9.55
N PHE A 32 15.95 -8.40 9.27
CA PHE A 32 14.87 -8.66 10.23
C PHE A 32 14.14 -9.97 9.98
N ALA A 33 14.66 -10.84 9.11
CA ALA A 33 14.17 -12.20 8.96
C ALA A 33 14.53 -13.03 10.20
N THR A 34 13.71 -12.92 11.26
CA THR A 34 13.52 -14.01 12.20
C THR A 34 12.94 -15.21 11.44
N PRO A 35 13.09 -16.45 11.93
CA PRO A 35 12.22 -17.52 11.44
C PRO A 35 10.79 -17.01 11.56
N ALA A 36 10.12 -16.89 10.42
CA ALA A 36 8.70 -16.58 10.38
C ALA A 36 8.01 -17.82 10.98
N SER A 37 7.37 -17.65 12.13
CA SER A 37 6.21 -18.48 12.43
C SER A 37 5.16 -18.08 11.40
N ALA A 38 4.72 -19.04 10.59
CA ALA A 38 3.64 -18.84 9.64
C ALA A 38 2.36 -18.41 10.41
N HIS A 39 1.54 -17.58 9.77
CA HIS A 39 0.44 -16.82 10.36
C HIS A 39 -0.94 -17.47 10.05
N SER A 40 -1.82 -17.40 11.05
CA SER A 40 -3.29 -17.58 11.22
C SER A 40 -4.30 -17.84 10.07
N VAL A 41 -3.92 -18.23 8.86
CA VAL A 41 -4.89 -18.62 7.80
C VAL A 41 -5.16 -20.14 7.80
N ASP A 42 -4.40 -20.88 8.62
CA ASP A 42 -4.55 -22.31 8.82
C ASP A 42 -5.37 -22.65 10.08
N SER A 43 -6.13 -21.72 10.67
CA SER A 43 -6.95 -22.00 11.86
C SER A 43 -8.29 -22.64 11.51
N THR A 44 -8.82 -23.45 12.43
CA THR A 44 -10.19 -23.97 12.31
C THR A 44 -11.19 -22.85 12.60
N ALA A 45 -12.20 -22.69 11.76
CA ALA A 45 -13.33 -21.80 12.03
C ALA A 45 -14.51 -22.62 12.54
N VAL A 46 -15.14 -22.14 13.61
CA VAL A 46 -16.36 -22.75 14.16
C VAL A 46 -17.45 -21.69 14.22
N SER A 47 -18.56 -21.93 13.54
CA SER A 47 -19.77 -21.10 13.64
C SER A 47 -20.85 -21.84 14.39
N VAL A 48 -21.26 -21.31 15.53
CA VAL A 48 -22.32 -21.88 16.37
C VAL A 48 -23.56 -21.01 16.24
N VAL A 49 -24.67 -21.59 15.84
CA VAL A 49 -25.97 -20.92 15.76
C VAL A 49 -26.85 -21.46 16.88
N VAL A 50 -27.21 -20.58 17.82
CA VAL A 50 -28.07 -20.88 18.97
C VAL A 50 -29.51 -20.53 18.61
N ALA A 51 -30.38 -21.53 18.54
CA ALA A 51 -31.83 -21.34 18.44
C ALA A 51 -32.52 -21.69 19.78
N GLU A 52 -33.84 -21.41 19.87
CA GLU A 52 -34.62 -21.63 21.09
C GLU A 52 -34.57 -23.09 21.59
N ASP A 53 -34.57 -24.07 20.67
CA ASP A 53 -34.68 -25.50 21.00
C ASP A 53 -33.55 -26.37 20.42
N ALA A 54 -32.59 -25.77 19.70
CA ALA A 54 -31.52 -26.50 19.02
C ALA A 54 -30.28 -25.61 18.87
N VAL A 55 -29.10 -26.21 18.90
CA VAL A 55 -27.85 -25.53 18.56
C VAL A 55 -27.21 -26.27 17.41
N THR A 56 -26.78 -25.55 16.38
CA THR A 56 -26.04 -26.12 15.24
C THR A 56 -24.67 -25.50 15.17
N ALA A 57 -23.66 -26.28 14.78
CA ALA A 57 -22.30 -25.78 14.58
C ALA A 57 -21.79 -26.17 13.19
N SER A 58 -21.19 -25.23 12.45
CA SER A 58 -20.34 -25.53 11.31
C SER A 58 -18.89 -25.55 11.78
N ILE A 59 -18.16 -26.62 11.47
CA ILE A 59 -16.73 -26.76 11.80
C ILE A 59 -15.96 -26.87 10.50
N ASP A 60 -15.19 -25.82 10.19
CA ASP A 60 -14.41 -25.70 8.96
C ASP A 60 -12.92 -25.89 9.28
N VAL A 61 -12.39 -27.04 8.89
CA VAL A 61 -11.03 -27.48 9.20
C VAL A 61 -10.17 -27.44 7.94
N PRO A 62 -9.05 -26.68 7.91
CA PRO A 62 -8.12 -26.69 6.78
C PRO A 62 -7.62 -28.10 6.46
N LEU A 63 -7.71 -28.52 5.20
CA LEU A 63 -7.36 -29.89 4.78
C LEU A 63 -5.91 -30.25 5.08
N VAL A 64 -5.00 -29.29 5.02
CA VAL A 64 -3.58 -29.52 5.34
C VAL A 64 -3.42 -29.91 6.81
N ALA A 65 -4.11 -29.22 7.71
CA ALA A 65 -4.04 -29.48 9.14
C ALA A 65 -4.78 -30.79 9.49
N LEU A 66 -5.90 -31.08 8.82
CA LEU A 66 -6.60 -32.34 8.94
C LEU A 66 -5.77 -33.54 8.45
N ASP A 67 -5.09 -33.39 7.30
CA ASP A 67 -4.17 -34.40 6.76
C ASP A 67 -2.98 -34.65 7.69
N GLU A 68 -2.47 -33.63 8.38
CA GLU A 68 -1.43 -33.78 9.38
C GLU A 68 -1.93 -34.55 10.62
N ALA A 69 -3.13 -34.22 11.11
CA ALA A 69 -3.71 -34.86 12.28
C ALA A 69 -4.10 -36.34 12.03
N LEU A 70 -4.77 -36.61 10.91
CA LEU A 70 -5.31 -37.95 10.58
C LEU A 70 -4.40 -38.80 9.69
N GLY A 71 -3.38 -38.20 9.07
CA GLY A 71 -2.56 -38.88 8.07
C GLY A 71 -3.30 -39.18 6.76
N THR A 72 -4.36 -38.42 6.46
CA THR A 72 -5.08 -38.45 5.19
C THR A 72 -4.28 -37.74 4.08
N ASP A 73 -4.81 -37.72 2.85
CA ASP A 73 -4.22 -37.01 1.71
C ASP A 73 -5.29 -36.22 0.94
N LEU A 74 -6.26 -35.66 1.68
CA LEU A 74 -7.40 -34.94 1.13
C LEU A 74 -6.99 -33.63 0.46
N ALA A 75 -5.95 -32.97 0.94
CA ALA A 75 -5.42 -31.76 0.30
C ALA A 75 -4.86 -32.06 -1.10
N SER A 76 -4.29 -33.25 -1.33
CA SER A 76 -3.78 -33.67 -2.64
C SER A 76 -4.82 -34.40 -3.50
N ASP A 77 -5.75 -35.13 -2.86
CA ASP A 77 -6.82 -35.90 -3.50
C ASP A 77 -8.18 -35.70 -2.79
N PRO A 78 -8.85 -34.56 -3.00
CA PRO A 78 -10.17 -34.28 -2.38
C PRO A 78 -11.24 -35.31 -2.76
N GLY A 79 -11.06 -36.02 -3.88
CA GLY A 79 -11.99 -37.06 -4.33
C GLY A 79 -11.97 -38.32 -3.44
N SER A 80 -11.01 -38.44 -2.53
CA SER A 80 -10.91 -39.54 -1.57
C SER A 80 -11.83 -39.39 -0.35
N LEU A 81 -12.48 -38.23 -0.17
CA LEU A 81 -13.36 -37.94 0.98
C LEU A 81 -14.39 -39.04 1.25
N GLU A 82 -15.06 -39.54 0.21
CA GLU A 82 -16.09 -40.58 0.35
C GLU A 82 -15.56 -41.86 1.01
N GLY A 83 -14.25 -42.15 0.85
CA GLY A 83 -13.60 -43.31 1.46
C GLY A 83 -13.18 -43.12 2.91
N SER A 84 -13.03 -41.87 3.37
CA SER A 84 -12.55 -41.51 4.71
C SER A 84 -13.60 -40.81 5.56
N ALA A 85 -14.79 -40.52 5.02
CA ALA A 85 -15.82 -39.73 5.68
C ALA A 85 -16.22 -40.29 7.05
N ASP A 86 -16.42 -41.61 7.17
CA ASP A 86 -16.79 -42.25 8.44
C ASP A 86 -15.68 -42.10 9.51
N GLU A 87 -14.41 -42.16 9.10
CA GLU A 87 -13.25 -42.00 9.99
C GLU A 87 -13.12 -40.56 10.46
N ILE A 88 -13.31 -39.60 9.56
CA ILE A 88 -13.26 -38.16 9.85
C ILE A 88 -14.42 -37.76 10.76
N THR A 89 -15.64 -38.22 10.49
CA THR A 89 -16.79 -37.95 11.36
C THR A 89 -16.58 -38.53 12.76
N ALA A 90 -16.00 -39.74 12.87
CA ALA A 90 -15.68 -40.32 14.16
C ALA A 90 -14.62 -39.50 14.92
N TYR A 91 -13.60 -39.00 14.21
CA TYR A 91 -12.59 -38.10 14.77
C TYR A 91 -13.23 -36.80 15.30
N LEU A 92 -14.05 -36.13 14.48
CA LEU A 92 -14.71 -34.89 14.88
C LEU A 92 -15.62 -35.11 16.10
N ALA A 93 -16.34 -36.23 16.17
CA ALA A 93 -17.16 -36.59 17.32
C ALA A 93 -16.35 -36.88 18.60
N GLU A 94 -15.19 -37.53 18.48
CA GLU A 94 -14.31 -37.79 19.63
C GLU A 94 -13.74 -36.49 20.24
N HIS A 95 -13.55 -35.47 19.39
CA HIS A 95 -12.91 -34.21 19.75
C HIS A 95 -13.86 -33.04 20.00
N LEU A 96 -15.16 -33.22 19.77
CA LEU A 96 -16.19 -32.23 20.04
C LEU A 96 -16.86 -32.54 21.37
N THR A 97 -16.82 -31.58 22.30
CA THR A 97 -17.53 -31.69 23.58
C THR A 97 -18.39 -30.47 23.81
N VAL A 98 -19.67 -30.67 24.08
CA VAL A 98 -20.59 -29.57 24.39
C VAL A 98 -21.28 -29.88 25.70
N THR A 99 -21.15 -28.98 26.67
CA THR A 99 -21.69 -29.17 28.02
C THR A 99 -22.58 -28.00 28.39
N GLY A 100 -23.86 -28.26 28.68
CA GLY A 100 -24.79 -27.23 29.14
C GLY A 100 -24.39 -26.64 30.50
N ALA A 101 -24.95 -25.48 30.86
CA ALA A 101 -24.73 -24.85 32.17
C ALA A 101 -25.15 -25.73 33.37
N ASP A 102 -26.02 -26.71 33.14
CA ASP A 102 -26.42 -27.72 34.12
C ASP A 102 -25.38 -28.85 34.31
N GLY A 103 -24.31 -28.84 33.51
CA GLY A 103 -23.24 -29.82 33.50
C GLY A 103 -23.57 -31.09 32.72
N ALA A 104 -24.67 -31.12 31.98
CA ALA A 104 -25.01 -32.25 31.11
C ALA A 104 -24.30 -32.12 29.76
N GLU A 105 -23.66 -33.20 29.30
CA GLU A 105 -23.12 -33.27 27.93
C GLU A 105 -24.27 -33.39 26.93
N TRP A 106 -24.20 -32.58 25.88
CA TRP A 106 -25.15 -32.58 24.77
C TRP A 106 -24.72 -33.61 23.74
N ALA A 107 -25.69 -34.29 23.13
CA ALA A 107 -25.40 -35.25 22.08
C ALA A 107 -25.22 -34.54 20.75
N GLU A 108 -24.19 -34.89 20.01
CA GLU A 108 -23.88 -34.38 18.69
C GLU A 108 -24.26 -35.37 17.58
N SER A 109 -24.63 -34.83 16.41
CA SER A 109 -24.77 -35.62 15.19
C SER A 109 -24.29 -34.81 14.00
N PHE A 110 -23.50 -35.42 13.14
CA PHE A 110 -22.94 -34.77 11.95
C PHE A 110 -23.77 -35.07 10.70
N GLY A 111 -23.87 -34.07 9.83
CA GLY A 111 -24.40 -34.18 8.47
C GLY A 111 -23.39 -34.78 7.49
N ASP A 112 -23.63 -34.54 6.20
CA ASP A 112 -22.67 -34.90 5.16
C ASP A 112 -21.45 -33.98 5.24
N LEU A 113 -20.25 -34.56 5.13
CA LEU A 113 -19.00 -33.79 5.03
C LEU A 113 -18.82 -33.25 3.62
N THR A 114 -18.43 -31.99 3.50
CA THR A 114 -18.09 -31.38 2.21
C THR A 114 -16.68 -30.83 2.22
N ILE A 115 -16.09 -30.69 1.04
CA ILE A 115 -14.85 -29.96 0.86
C ILE A 115 -15.18 -28.69 0.11
N GLU A 116 -14.79 -27.57 0.69
CA GLU A 116 -15.01 -26.24 0.15
C GLU A 116 -13.69 -25.47 0.10
N SER A 117 -13.65 -24.42 -0.73
CA SER A 117 -12.46 -23.58 -0.86
C SER A 117 -12.82 -22.16 -0.43
N ILE A 118 -12.29 -21.78 0.73
CA ILE A 118 -12.57 -20.53 1.44
C ILE A 118 -11.29 -19.69 1.41
N GLU A 119 -11.36 -18.52 0.78
CA GLU A 119 -10.19 -17.62 0.57
C GLU A 119 -8.98 -18.30 -0.10
N GLY A 120 -9.22 -19.40 -0.81
CA GLY A 120 -8.22 -20.26 -1.44
C GLY A 120 -7.46 -21.18 -0.48
N VAL A 121 -8.01 -21.42 0.71
CA VAL A 121 -7.70 -22.57 1.57
C VAL A 121 -8.80 -23.60 1.37
N ASP A 122 -8.41 -24.83 1.02
CA ASP A 122 -9.36 -25.93 0.96
C ASP A 122 -9.62 -26.43 2.38
N VAL A 123 -10.89 -26.44 2.78
CA VAL A 123 -11.35 -26.86 4.10
C VAL A 123 -12.30 -28.06 3.98
N LEU A 124 -12.28 -28.90 5.00
CA LEU A 124 -13.38 -29.82 5.28
C LEU A 124 -14.43 -29.05 6.10
N SER A 125 -15.65 -28.97 5.59
CA SER A 125 -16.79 -28.43 6.32
C SER A 125 -17.65 -29.57 6.88
N ALA A 126 -17.97 -29.47 8.17
CA ALA A 126 -18.78 -30.43 8.89
C ALA A 126 -19.90 -29.72 9.66
N GLU A 127 -21.15 -29.97 9.25
CA GLU A 127 -22.33 -29.49 9.99
C GLU A 127 -22.66 -30.45 11.14
N ALA A 128 -22.60 -29.95 12.37
CA ALA A 128 -23.01 -30.65 13.59
C ALA A 128 -24.34 -30.09 14.10
N THR A 129 -25.27 -30.97 14.45
CA THR A 129 -26.45 -30.65 15.27
C THR A 129 -26.18 -31.08 16.71
N LEU A 130 -26.35 -30.17 17.65
CA LEU A 130 -26.14 -30.37 19.08
C LEU A 130 -27.51 -30.42 19.76
N ASP A 131 -27.84 -31.56 20.37
CA ASP A 131 -29.10 -31.79 21.07
C ASP A 131 -28.95 -31.41 22.55
N PRO A 132 -29.54 -30.27 22.99
CA PRO A 132 -29.52 -29.86 24.38
C PRO A 132 -30.38 -30.76 25.28
N ALA A 133 -31.14 -31.71 24.72
CA ALA A 133 -32.03 -32.63 25.44
C ALA A 133 -33.03 -31.92 26.38
N GLY A 134 -33.43 -30.69 26.02
CA GLY A 134 -34.32 -29.84 26.81
C GLY A 134 -33.64 -29.00 27.89
N ALA A 135 -32.30 -28.98 27.94
CA ALA A 135 -31.53 -27.99 28.68
C ALA A 135 -31.65 -26.59 28.05
N ASP A 136 -31.30 -25.57 28.82
CA ASP A 136 -31.28 -24.19 28.34
C ASP A 136 -30.14 -24.02 27.32
N THR A 137 -30.44 -23.47 26.15
CA THR A 137 -29.45 -23.23 25.08
C THR A 137 -28.74 -21.90 25.25
N ALA A 138 -29.15 -21.06 26.20
CA ALA A 138 -28.58 -19.75 26.44
C ALA A 138 -27.15 -19.79 27.00
N ASP A 139 -26.79 -20.82 27.78
CA ASP A 139 -25.48 -20.94 28.44
C ASP A 139 -24.92 -22.36 28.29
N PHE A 140 -23.76 -22.50 27.65
CA PHE A 140 -23.04 -23.78 27.50
C PHE A 140 -21.55 -23.60 27.25
N THR A 141 -20.76 -24.65 27.45
CA THR A 141 -19.34 -24.70 27.13
C THR A 141 -19.16 -25.51 25.84
N PHE A 142 -18.49 -24.92 24.85
CA PHE A 142 -18.13 -25.53 23.58
C PHE A 142 -16.63 -25.85 23.58
N GLY A 143 -16.28 -27.14 23.54
CA GLY A 143 -14.92 -27.65 23.49
C GLY A 143 -14.63 -28.33 22.17
N PHE A 144 -13.46 -28.03 21.59
CA PHE A 144 -12.98 -28.67 20.37
C PHE A 144 -11.46 -28.79 20.40
N ASP A 145 -10.94 -29.97 20.73
CA ASP A 145 -9.50 -30.17 20.91
C ASP A 145 -8.82 -30.89 19.74
N GLY A 146 -9.54 -31.23 18.67
CA GLY A 146 -9.06 -32.09 17.56
C GLY A 146 -7.75 -31.64 16.91
N VAL A 147 -7.84 -30.97 15.77
CA VAL A 147 -6.62 -30.55 15.05
C VAL A 147 -5.75 -29.60 15.90
N VAL A 148 -6.37 -28.92 16.87
CA VAL A 148 -5.69 -28.07 17.88
C VAL A 148 -4.68 -28.86 18.73
N ALA A 149 -5.01 -30.08 19.15
CA ALA A 149 -4.10 -30.90 19.96
C ALA A 149 -3.03 -31.61 19.12
N ASP A 150 -3.35 -31.92 17.86
CA ASP A 150 -2.49 -32.71 16.99
C ASP A 150 -1.49 -31.87 16.18
N VAL A 151 -1.81 -30.59 15.91
CA VAL A 151 -1.00 -29.68 15.10
C VAL A 151 -0.44 -28.54 15.95
N ASP A 152 0.89 -28.46 16.04
CA ASP A 152 1.59 -27.49 16.88
C ASP A 152 1.25 -26.04 16.47
N GLY A 153 0.59 -25.31 17.38
CA GLY A 153 0.23 -23.89 17.18
C GLY A 153 -1.05 -23.68 16.37
N HIS A 154 -1.83 -24.74 16.13
CA HIS A 154 -3.16 -24.64 15.55
C HIS A 154 -4.16 -24.08 16.56
N GLU A 155 -5.11 -23.28 16.07
CA GLU A 155 -6.13 -22.61 16.88
C GLU A 155 -7.50 -22.80 16.23
N ALA A 156 -8.57 -22.85 17.01
CA ALA A 156 -9.95 -22.87 16.53
C ALA A 156 -10.72 -21.64 17.03
N THR A 157 -11.25 -20.84 16.11
CA THR A 157 -11.98 -19.61 16.45
C THR A 157 -13.48 -19.88 16.47
N VAL A 158 -14.15 -19.61 17.60
CA VAL A 158 -15.57 -19.90 17.79
C VAL A 158 -16.40 -18.62 17.76
N VAL A 159 -17.25 -18.51 16.74
CA VAL A 159 -18.21 -17.42 16.55
C VAL A 159 -19.61 -17.94 16.82
N VAL A 160 -20.38 -17.21 17.63
CA VAL A 160 -21.74 -17.55 18.02
C VAL A 160 -22.72 -16.58 17.40
N THR A 161 -23.79 -17.10 16.82
CA THR A 161 -24.98 -16.36 16.37
C THR A 161 -26.16 -16.76 17.26
N GLU A 162 -26.68 -15.82 18.06
CA GLU A 162 -27.79 -16.00 18.98
C GLU A 162 -29.16 -16.01 18.27
N ALA A 163 -30.20 -16.43 18.97
CA ALA A 163 -31.56 -16.54 18.43
C ALA A 163 -32.17 -15.18 18.02
N ASP A 164 -31.73 -14.09 18.65
CA ASP A 164 -32.10 -12.72 18.27
C ASP A 164 -31.24 -12.16 17.10
N GLY A 165 -30.29 -12.98 16.63
CA GLY A 165 -29.36 -12.70 15.55
C GLY A 165 -28.17 -11.83 15.95
N ASP A 166 -27.94 -11.62 17.25
CA ASP A 166 -26.68 -11.04 17.71
C ASP A 166 -25.54 -12.03 17.49
N ILE A 167 -24.40 -11.54 16.98
CA ILE A 167 -23.22 -12.36 16.71
C ILE A 167 -22.08 -11.90 17.59
N TYR A 168 -21.38 -12.85 18.20
CA TYR A 168 -20.18 -12.58 18.96
C TYR A 168 -19.09 -13.62 18.79
N LEU A 169 -17.84 -13.19 19.02
CA LEU A 169 -16.72 -14.10 19.18
C LEU A 169 -16.78 -14.65 20.61
N ALA A 170 -17.07 -15.95 20.76
CA ALA A 170 -17.05 -16.60 22.08
C ALA A 170 -15.62 -16.78 22.57
N GLY A 171 -14.68 -17.00 21.66
CA GLY A 171 -13.25 -17.05 21.96
C GLY A 171 -12.46 -17.84 20.92
N THR A 172 -11.20 -18.09 21.25
CA THR A 172 -10.30 -18.96 20.48
C THR A 172 -9.90 -20.11 21.38
N ILE A 173 -10.01 -21.32 20.85
CA ILE A 173 -9.56 -22.57 21.45
C ILE A 173 -8.15 -22.84 20.96
N ASP A 174 -7.23 -23.08 21.88
CA ASP A 174 -5.84 -23.39 21.59
C ASP A 174 -5.33 -24.52 22.52
N ALA A 175 -4.08 -24.95 22.34
CA ALA A 175 -3.50 -26.04 23.15
C ALA A 175 -3.45 -25.76 24.68
N SER A 176 -3.63 -24.50 25.10
CA SER A 176 -3.67 -24.08 26.50
C SER A 176 -5.08 -23.95 27.06
N ASP A 177 -6.08 -23.71 26.21
CA ASP A 177 -7.48 -23.56 26.57
C ASP A 177 -8.37 -24.30 25.56
N GLY A 178 -8.85 -25.49 25.94
CA GLY A 178 -9.54 -26.44 25.05
C GLY A 178 -11.03 -26.14 24.82
N SER A 179 -11.57 -25.06 25.38
CA SER A 179 -13.00 -24.76 25.31
C SER A 179 -13.33 -23.29 25.49
N VAL A 180 -14.48 -22.86 24.99
CA VAL A 180 -15.05 -21.52 25.20
C VAL A 180 -16.43 -21.61 25.85
N THR A 181 -16.79 -20.62 26.66
CA THR A 181 -18.14 -20.53 27.24
C THR A 181 -19.01 -19.60 26.39
N VAL A 182 -20.14 -20.12 25.94
CA VAL A 182 -21.22 -19.43 25.23
C VAL A 182 -22.28 -19.03 26.25
N GLY A 183 -22.78 -17.78 26.19
CA GLY A 183 -23.88 -17.29 27.05
C GLY A 183 -23.53 -16.34 28.21
N ASP A 184 -22.33 -16.42 28.80
CA ASP A 184 -21.94 -15.60 29.98
C ASP A 184 -21.64 -14.12 29.67
N ALA A 185 -22.07 -13.62 28.51
CA ALA A 185 -21.95 -12.21 28.14
C ALA A 185 -22.81 -11.27 29.02
N VAL A 186 -23.78 -11.80 29.79
CA VAL A 186 -24.73 -10.98 30.57
C VAL A 186 -24.38 -10.84 32.06
N THR A 187 -23.50 -11.67 32.66
CA THR A 187 -23.26 -11.67 34.12
C THR A 187 -21.93 -11.11 34.63
N THR A 188 -21.10 -10.52 33.76
CA THR A 188 -20.04 -9.58 34.17
C THR A 188 -20.35 -8.15 33.73
N ALA A 189 -21.51 -7.66 34.17
CA ALA A 189 -21.97 -6.27 34.03
C ALA A 189 -21.14 -5.28 34.87
N THR A 190 -19.85 -5.20 34.59
CA THR A 190 -18.98 -4.02 34.75
C THR A 190 -17.90 -3.96 33.65
N GLU A 191 -17.66 -5.04 32.90
CA GLU A 191 -16.81 -5.02 31.68
C GLU A 191 -17.34 -5.88 30.51
N SER A 192 -18.61 -6.32 30.53
CA SER A 192 -19.31 -6.80 29.33
C SER A 192 -19.51 -5.62 28.36
N THR A 193 -18.51 -5.35 27.54
CA THR A 193 -18.75 -4.73 26.24
C THR A 193 -19.53 -5.78 25.47
N SER A 194 -20.75 -5.48 25.03
CA SER A 194 -21.37 -6.17 23.89
C SER A 194 -20.27 -6.58 22.91
N THR A 195 -20.34 -7.73 22.25
CA THR A 195 -19.66 -7.85 20.96
C THR A 195 -20.43 -6.99 19.96
N GLY A 196 -20.32 -5.69 20.22
CA GLY A 196 -21.03 -4.64 19.56
C GLY A 196 -20.34 -4.40 18.24
N ALA A 197 -20.91 -3.49 17.47
CA ALA A 197 -20.34 -3.00 16.23
C ALA A 197 -18.80 -2.76 16.28
N PHE A 198 -18.20 -2.50 17.45
CA PHE A 198 -16.76 -2.35 17.61
C PHE A 198 -15.91 -3.58 17.30
N ASP A 199 -16.33 -4.79 17.70
CA ASP A 199 -15.53 -5.99 17.45
C ASP A 199 -15.63 -6.40 15.98
N MET A 200 -16.82 -6.25 15.39
CA MET A 200 -17.03 -6.45 13.96
C MET A 200 -16.29 -5.39 13.10
N ILE A 201 -16.19 -4.14 13.59
CA ILE A 201 -15.29 -3.13 13.02
C ILE A 201 -13.83 -3.60 13.12
N GLY A 202 -13.43 -4.17 14.26
CA GLY A 202 -12.10 -4.75 14.45
C GLY A 202 -11.79 -5.84 13.44
N TYR A 203 -12.71 -6.79 13.28
CA TYR A 203 -12.58 -7.87 12.30
C TYR A 203 -12.44 -7.34 10.87
N GLY A 204 -13.31 -6.41 10.45
CA GLY A 204 -13.18 -5.79 9.12
C GLY A 204 -11.92 -4.96 8.93
N PHE A 205 -11.38 -4.40 10.01
CA PHE A 205 -10.12 -3.69 9.97
C PHE A 205 -8.93 -4.66 9.77
N HIS A 206 -8.90 -5.76 10.52
CA HIS A 206 -7.84 -6.76 10.47
C HIS A 206 -7.83 -7.56 9.17
N HIS A 207 -9.01 -7.96 8.67
CA HIS A 207 -9.18 -8.65 7.39
C HIS A 207 -8.48 -7.91 6.22
N VAL A 208 -8.61 -6.58 6.14
CA VAL A 208 -7.93 -5.78 5.09
C VAL A 208 -6.41 -5.76 5.27
N LEU A 209 -5.91 -5.84 6.51
CA LEU A 209 -4.48 -5.81 6.79
C LEU A 209 -3.80 -7.17 6.57
N GLU A 210 -4.55 -8.26 6.72
CA GLU A 210 -4.09 -9.63 6.47
C GLU A 210 -4.13 -9.98 4.96
N GLY A 211 -5.06 -9.39 4.20
CA GLY A 211 -5.16 -9.57 2.75
C GLY A 211 -4.04 -8.88 1.96
N ALA A 212 -3.06 -9.65 1.47
CA ALA A 212 -1.99 -9.15 0.60
C ALA A 212 -2.53 -8.51 -0.70
N ASP A 213 -3.58 -9.09 -1.27
CA ASP A 213 -4.28 -8.63 -2.46
C ASP A 213 -4.99 -7.28 -2.23
N HIS A 214 -5.64 -7.10 -1.09
CA HIS A 214 -6.31 -5.86 -0.68
C HIS A 214 -5.31 -4.72 -0.51
N LEU A 215 -4.21 -4.96 0.22
CA LEU A 215 -3.15 -3.98 0.41
C LEU A 215 -2.47 -3.62 -0.92
N LEU A 216 -2.15 -4.61 -1.74
CA LEU A 216 -1.47 -4.39 -3.03
C LEU A 216 -2.39 -3.67 -4.03
N PHE A 217 -3.68 -3.99 -4.04
CA PHE A 217 -4.70 -3.29 -4.80
C PHE A 217 -4.75 -1.80 -4.41
N LEU A 218 -4.86 -1.51 -3.11
CA LEU A 218 -4.89 -0.14 -2.59
C LEU A 218 -3.61 0.61 -2.96
N LEU A 219 -2.43 0.01 -2.73
CA LEU A 219 -1.15 0.60 -3.10
C LEU A 219 -1.05 0.88 -4.61
N ALA A 220 -1.50 -0.06 -5.45
CA ALA A 220 -1.52 0.11 -6.91
C ALA A 220 -2.42 1.29 -7.34
N LEU A 221 -3.55 1.52 -6.66
CA LEU A 221 -4.41 2.69 -6.90
C LEU A 221 -3.79 4.01 -6.40
N LEU A 222 -2.96 3.97 -5.35
CA LEU A 222 -2.27 5.16 -4.82
C LEU A 222 -1.11 5.62 -5.71
N LEU A 223 -0.47 4.72 -6.45
CA LEU A 223 0.64 5.04 -7.37
C LEU A 223 0.30 6.13 -8.42
N PRO A 224 -0.84 6.09 -9.13
CA PRO A 224 -1.24 7.15 -10.06
C PRO A 224 -1.94 8.34 -9.39
N ALA A 225 -2.40 8.21 -8.14
CA ALA A 225 -3.19 9.23 -7.45
C ALA A 225 -2.63 10.66 -7.45
N PRO A 226 -1.31 10.91 -7.21
CA PRO A 226 -0.74 12.26 -7.22
C PRO A 226 -0.52 12.84 -8.63
N LEU A 227 -0.89 12.11 -9.68
CA LEU A 227 -0.60 12.45 -11.07
C LEU A 227 -1.84 12.97 -11.81
N LEU A 228 -1.56 13.74 -12.87
CA LEU A 228 -2.53 14.19 -13.85
C LEU A 228 -2.36 13.39 -15.14
N VAL A 229 -3.45 13.25 -15.88
CA VAL A 229 -3.46 12.62 -17.20
C VAL A 229 -3.23 13.69 -18.27
N ALA A 230 -2.13 13.61 -19.01
CA ALA A 230 -1.88 14.42 -20.20
C ALA A 230 -1.73 13.48 -21.42
N GLY A 231 -2.80 13.33 -22.19
CA GLY A 231 -2.88 12.31 -23.24
C GLY A 231 -2.84 10.90 -22.64
N ARG A 232 -1.91 10.05 -23.10
CA ARG A 232 -1.65 8.70 -22.56
C ARG A 232 -0.46 8.65 -21.59
N ARG A 233 -0.12 9.78 -20.97
CA ARG A 233 1.03 9.88 -20.05
C ARG A 233 0.62 10.48 -18.72
N TRP A 234 1.23 9.95 -17.68
CA TRP A 234 1.17 10.48 -16.34
C TRP A 234 2.12 11.66 -16.19
N VAL A 235 1.61 12.78 -15.67
CA VAL A 235 2.38 14.00 -15.43
C VAL A 235 2.19 14.45 -13.99
N ALA A 236 3.28 14.82 -13.32
CA ALA A 236 3.22 15.35 -11.96
C ALA A 236 2.57 16.74 -11.95
N GLY A 237 1.87 17.08 -10.87
CA GLY A 237 1.31 18.43 -10.70
C GLY A 237 -0.07 18.51 -10.07
N LYS A 238 -0.68 17.38 -9.67
CA LYS A 238 -1.93 17.43 -8.92
C LYS A 238 -1.69 18.13 -7.56
N ARG A 239 -2.61 19.02 -7.18
CA ARG A 239 -2.58 19.70 -5.87
C ARG A 239 -2.85 18.69 -4.75
N PRO A 240 -2.32 18.88 -3.53
CA PRO A 240 -2.41 17.86 -2.48
C PRO A 240 -3.87 17.56 -2.11
N GLY A 241 -4.68 18.59 -1.87
CA GLY A 241 -6.11 18.40 -1.56
C GLY A 241 -6.90 17.76 -2.71
N ALA A 242 -6.56 18.05 -3.97
CA ALA A 242 -7.20 17.42 -5.12
C ALA A 242 -6.77 15.96 -5.32
N ALA A 243 -5.52 15.63 -4.96
CA ALA A 243 -5.01 14.27 -5.00
C ALA A 243 -5.63 13.43 -3.88
N LEU A 244 -5.62 13.92 -2.64
CA LEU A 244 -6.25 13.26 -1.50
C LEU A 244 -7.76 13.08 -1.72
N GLY A 245 -8.46 14.13 -2.16
CA GLY A 245 -9.89 14.05 -2.47
C GLY A 245 -10.24 13.18 -3.69
N SER A 246 -9.25 12.79 -4.50
CA SER A 246 -9.41 11.78 -5.55
C SER A 246 -9.29 10.38 -4.97
N VAL A 247 -8.31 10.16 -4.08
CA VAL A 247 -8.09 8.87 -3.41
C VAL A 247 -9.27 8.51 -2.53
N VAL A 248 -9.68 9.41 -1.63
CA VAL A 248 -10.82 9.16 -0.71
C VAL A 248 -12.07 8.81 -1.51
N ARG A 249 -12.35 9.54 -2.59
CA ARG A 249 -13.53 9.27 -3.43
C ARG A 249 -13.45 7.94 -4.19
N ILE A 250 -12.25 7.47 -4.52
CA ILE A 250 -12.03 6.15 -5.13
C ILE A 250 -12.21 5.06 -4.07
N ALA A 251 -11.62 5.22 -2.89
CA ALA A 251 -11.75 4.30 -1.76
C ALA A 251 -13.22 4.15 -1.33
N THR A 252 -13.91 5.26 -1.04
CA THR A 252 -15.34 5.23 -0.67
C THR A 252 -16.20 4.62 -1.79
N ALA A 253 -15.90 4.86 -3.07
CA ALA A 253 -16.67 4.24 -4.15
C ALA A 253 -16.45 2.72 -4.22
N PHE A 254 -15.22 2.26 -3.96
CA PHE A 254 -14.92 0.84 -3.80
C PHE A 254 -15.69 0.25 -2.61
N THR A 255 -15.62 0.87 -1.43
CA THR A 255 -16.36 0.42 -0.23
C THR A 255 -17.85 0.34 -0.50
N VAL A 256 -18.45 1.36 -1.14
CA VAL A 256 -19.88 1.34 -1.50
C VAL A 256 -20.22 0.18 -2.43
N GLY A 257 -19.38 -0.09 -3.44
CA GLY A 257 -19.57 -1.25 -4.32
C GLY A 257 -19.48 -2.57 -3.56
N HIS A 258 -18.49 -2.69 -2.68
CA HIS A 258 -18.29 -3.85 -1.83
C HIS A 258 -19.50 -4.09 -0.92
N SER A 259 -19.95 -3.06 -0.19
CA SER A 259 -21.08 -3.19 0.71
C SER A 259 -22.37 -3.58 -0.02
N LEU A 260 -22.58 -3.09 -1.26
CA LEU A 260 -23.76 -3.45 -2.05
C LEU A 260 -23.79 -4.94 -2.41
N THR A 261 -22.65 -5.54 -2.73
CA THR A 261 -22.58 -6.95 -3.11
C THR A 261 -22.59 -7.86 -1.91
N LEU A 262 -21.93 -7.46 -0.82
CA LEU A 262 -22.01 -8.15 0.46
C LEU A 262 -23.45 -8.17 1.00
N ILE A 263 -24.18 -7.05 0.95
CA ILE A 263 -25.62 -7.02 1.32
C ILE A 263 -26.43 -7.93 0.38
N ALA A 264 -26.15 -7.92 -0.92
CA ALA A 264 -26.85 -8.78 -1.87
C ALA A 264 -26.58 -10.27 -1.62
N ALA A 265 -25.35 -10.64 -1.27
CA ALA A 265 -24.98 -11.99 -0.87
C ALA A 265 -25.67 -12.39 0.43
N ALA A 266 -25.65 -11.52 1.45
CA ALA A 266 -26.28 -11.75 2.74
C ALA A 266 -27.80 -11.94 2.70
N LEU A 267 -28.46 -11.24 1.78
CA LEU A 267 -29.89 -11.41 1.54
C LEU A 267 -30.21 -12.63 0.64
N GLY A 268 -29.21 -13.41 0.25
CA GLY A 268 -29.34 -14.56 -0.65
C GLY A 268 -29.71 -14.18 -2.08
N TRP A 269 -29.53 -12.92 -2.49
CA TRP A 269 -29.87 -12.46 -3.85
C TRP A 269 -28.84 -12.89 -4.89
N VAL A 270 -27.59 -13.07 -4.46
CA VAL A 270 -26.46 -13.44 -5.31
C VAL A 270 -25.65 -14.51 -4.59
N SER A 271 -25.52 -15.68 -5.21
CA SER A 271 -24.61 -16.74 -4.80
C SER A 271 -23.76 -17.11 -6.02
N VAL A 272 -22.44 -16.99 -5.90
CA VAL A 272 -21.48 -17.25 -6.97
C VAL A 272 -20.32 -18.02 -6.36
N PRO A 273 -19.83 -19.10 -7.00
CA PRO A 273 -18.65 -19.82 -6.52
C PRO A 273 -17.44 -18.90 -6.31
N SER A 274 -16.62 -19.16 -5.28
CA SER A 274 -15.46 -18.34 -4.89
C SER A 274 -14.38 -18.27 -5.98
N ALA A 275 -14.01 -19.40 -6.59
CA ALA A 275 -12.88 -19.47 -7.52
C ALA A 275 -12.94 -18.48 -8.72
N PRO A 276 -14.06 -18.33 -9.48
CA PRO A 276 -14.17 -17.30 -10.50
C PRO A 276 -14.04 -15.86 -9.96
N VAL A 277 -14.50 -15.62 -8.74
CA VAL A 277 -14.47 -14.29 -8.10
C VAL A 277 -13.04 -13.92 -7.72
N GLU A 278 -12.29 -14.85 -7.15
CA GLU A 278 -10.87 -14.66 -6.80
C GLU A 278 -10.01 -14.36 -8.03
N VAL A 279 -10.25 -15.06 -9.15
CA VAL A 279 -9.59 -14.73 -10.43
C VAL A 279 -9.93 -13.31 -10.88
N LEU A 280 -11.19 -12.87 -10.72
CA LEU A 280 -11.59 -11.50 -11.07
C LEU A 280 -10.98 -10.46 -10.13
N ILE A 281 -10.78 -10.78 -8.85
CA ILE A 281 -10.03 -9.95 -7.89
C ILE A 281 -8.59 -9.77 -8.37
N ALA A 282 -7.89 -10.87 -8.69
CA ALA A 282 -6.54 -10.81 -9.24
C ALA A 282 -6.47 -9.96 -10.54
N VAL A 283 -7.45 -10.14 -11.45
CA VAL A 283 -7.57 -9.32 -12.66
C VAL A 283 -7.77 -7.83 -12.32
N SER A 284 -8.53 -7.49 -11.29
CA SER A 284 -8.73 -6.10 -10.86
C SER A 284 -7.41 -5.43 -10.42
N VAL A 285 -6.55 -6.17 -9.69
CA VAL A 285 -5.21 -5.71 -9.30
C VAL A 285 -4.31 -5.53 -10.52
N ALA A 286 -4.33 -6.49 -11.46
CA ALA A 286 -3.60 -6.38 -12.71
C ALA A 286 -4.04 -5.14 -13.52
N VAL A 287 -5.34 -4.84 -13.58
CA VAL A 287 -5.85 -3.62 -14.25
C VAL A 287 -5.37 -2.35 -13.53
N ALA A 288 -5.39 -2.31 -12.20
CA ALA A 288 -4.86 -1.19 -11.41
C ALA A 288 -3.36 -0.97 -11.68
N ALA A 289 -2.58 -2.06 -11.73
CA ALA A 289 -1.16 -2.04 -12.09
C ALA A 289 -0.92 -1.51 -13.51
N VAL A 290 -1.69 -1.98 -14.50
CA VAL A 290 -1.63 -1.47 -15.88
C VAL A 290 -2.02 0.01 -15.95
N HIS A 291 -2.99 0.44 -15.15
CA HIS A 291 -3.37 1.85 -15.03
C HIS A 291 -2.20 2.69 -14.45
N ALA A 292 -1.47 2.17 -13.47
CA ALA A 292 -0.28 2.81 -12.91
C ALA A 292 0.88 2.90 -13.94
N PHE A 293 1.02 1.92 -14.84
CA PHE A 293 1.95 2.02 -15.98
C PHE A 293 1.54 3.14 -16.94
N ARG A 294 0.27 3.13 -17.37
CA ARG A 294 -0.28 4.06 -18.35
C ARG A 294 -1.76 4.35 -18.05
N PRO A 295 -2.24 5.59 -18.18
CA PRO A 295 -3.65 5.91 -17.96
C PRO A 295 -4.54 5.09 -18.90
N LEU A 296 -5.36 4.18 -18.34
CA LEU A 296 -6.34 3.38 -19.08
C LEU A 296 -7.66 4.13 -19.28
N VAL A 297 -8.15 4.74 -18.20
CA VAL A 297 -9.36 5.56 -18.18
C VAL A 297 -9.02 7.01 -17.90
N ARG A 298 -9.90 7.90 -18.36
CA ARG A 298 -9.81 9.33 -18.09
C ARG A 298 -11.09 9.75 -17.38
N ARG A 299 -11.03 9.99 -16.06
CA ARG A 299 -12.17 10.40 -15.21
C ARG A 299 -13.19 9.29 -14.89
N GLY A 300 -12.89 8.04 -15.19
CA GLY A 300 -13.74 6.87 -14.89
C GLY A 300 -13.27 6.05 -13.69
N GLU A 301 -12.24 6.51 -12.97
CA GLU A 301 -11.57 5.76 -11.92
C GLU A 301 -12.52 5.42 -10.76
N THR A 302 -13.42 6.35 -10.40
CA THR A 302 -14.44 6.13 -9.35
C THR A 302 -15.43 5.04 -9.73
N ILE A 303 -15.85 4.96 -11.00
CA ILE A 303 -16.78 3.93 -11.46
C ILE A 303 -16.08 2.58 -11.50
N ILE A 304 -14.85 2.52 -12.00
CA ILE A 304 -14.06 1.29 -12.01
C ILE A 304 -13.81 0.80 -10.58
N ALA A 305 -13.51 1.70 -9.65
CA ALA A 305 -13.33 1.35 -8.25
C ALA A 305 -14.61 0.78 -7.64
N ALA A 306 -15.78 1.36 -7.94
CA ALA A 306 -17.07 0.79 -7.52
C ALA A 306 -17.32 -0.60 -8.13
N VAL A 307 -16.99 -0.81 -9.41
CA VAL A 307 -17.11 -2.13 -10.06
C VAL A 307 -16.15 -3.15 -9.45
N PHE A 308 -14.92 -2.76 -9.14
CA PHE A 308 -13.98 -3.64 -8.43
C PHE A 308 -14.47 -3.92 -7.01
N GLY A 309 -15.04 -2.94 -6.32
CA GLY A 309 -15.71 -3.13 -5.05
C GLY A 309 -16.81 -4.18 -5.13
N LEU A 310 -17.67 -4.13 -6.15
CA LEU A 310 -18.71 -5.15 -6.39
C LEU A 310 -18.12 -6.56 -6.55
N ILE A 311 -16.98 -6.68 -7.24
CA ILE A 311 -16.32 -7.99 -7.42
C ILE A 311 -15.73 -8.47 -6.10
N HIS A 312 -15.06 -7.59 -5.36
CA HIS A 312 -14.42 -7.93 -4.09
C HIS A 312 -15.45 -8.32 -3.03
N GLY A 313 -16.56 -7.59 -2.91
CA GLY A 313 -17.63 -7.90 -1.97
C GLY A 313 -18.36 -9.22 -2.24
N LEU A 314 -18.18 -9.82 -3.41
CA LEU A 314 -18.71 -11.14 -3.74
C LEU A 314 -17.84 -12.29 -3.21
N ALA A 315 -16.53 -12.07 -3.02
CA ALA A 315 -15.66 -13.09 -2.40
C ALA A 315 -16.01 -13.30 -0.92
N PHE A 316 -16.59 -12.28 -0.29
CA PHE A 316 -17.06 -12.31 1.09
C PHE A 316 -18.31 -13.17 1.30
N ALA A 317 -18.95 -13.67 0.23
CA ALA A 317 -20.14 -14.53 0.38
C ALA A 317 -19.82 -15.84 1.12
N GLY A 318 -18.62 -16.41 0.93
CA GLY A 318 -18.16 -17.60 1.66
C GLY A 318 -18.02 -17.32 3.17
N ILE A 319 -17.27 -16.28 3.52
CA ILE A 319 -17.08 -15.85 4.92
C ILE A 319 -18.39 -15.57 5.64
N LEU A 320 -19.43 -15.15 4.92
CA LEU A 320 -20.74 -14.93 5.52
C LEU A 320 -21.42 -16.25 5.92
N THR A 321 -21.28 -17.29 5.09
CA THR A 321 -21.70 -18.64 5.42
C THR A 321 -20.87 -19.19 6.59
N ASP A 322 -19.54 -18.99 6.55
CA ASP A 322 -18.61 -19.43 7.61
C ASP A 322 -18.86 -18.74 8.95
N LEU A 323 -19.41 -17.53 8.95
CA LEU A 323 -19.75 -16.81 10.17
C LEU A 323 -21.21 -17.03 10.61
N GLY A 324 -21.98 -17.86 9.89
CA GLY A 324 -23.41 -18.11 10.19
C GLY A 324 -24.29 -16.87 9.97
N LEU A 325 -23.83 -15.92 9.17
CA LEU A 325 -24.39 -14.58 9.01
C LEU A 325 -25.48 -14.51 7.92
N GLU A 326 -26.05 -15.63 7.52
CA GLU A 326 -27.09 -15.73 6.50
C GLU A 326 -28.43 -15.16 7.01
N GLY A 327 -28.95 -14.10 6.38
CA GLY A 327 -30.27 -13.55 6.69
C GLY A 327 -30.30 -12.07 7.10
N THR A 328 -31.49 -11.58 7.47
CA THR A 328 -31.76 -10.13 7.66
C THR A 328 -31.25 -9.55 8.99
N THR A 329 -30.97 -10.39 9.97
CA THR A 329 -30.54 -9.99 11.33
C THR A 329 -29.07 -9.55 11.36
N SER A 330 -28.28 -10.00 10.38
CA SER A 330 -26.84 -9.73 10.21
C SER A 330 -26.51 -8.31 9.67
N LEU A 331 -27.47 -7.54 9.18
CA LEU A 331 -27.20 -6.25 8.50
C LEU A 331 -26.40 -5.24 9.33
N THR A 332 -26.59 -5.21 10.65
CA THR A 332 -25.83 -4.30 11.54
C THR A 332 -24.37 -4.73 11.66
N ALA A 333 -24.10 -6.02 11.84
CA ALA A 333 -22.76 -6.58 11.85
C ALA A 333 -22.07 -6.32 10.49
N LEU A 334 -22.76 -6.54 9.38
CA LEU A 334 -22.24 -6.29 8.04
C LEU A 334 -21.88 -4.82 7.79
N LEU A 335 -22.69 -3.89 8.31
CA LEU A 335 -22.36 -2.47 8.23
C LEU A 335 -21.14 -2.14 9.11
N ALA A 336 -21.05 -2.70 10.30
CA ALA A 336 -19.91 -2.53 11.21
C ALA A 336 -18.61 -3.08 10.59
N PHE A 337 -18.66 -4.26 9.98
CA PHE A 337 -17.56 -4.84 9.22
C PHE A 337 -17.07 -3.91 8.09
N ASN A 338 -18.00 -3.38 7.27
CA ASN A 338 -17.66 -2.45 6.20
C ASN A 338 -17.04 -1.14 6.73
N VAL A 339 -17.45 -0.67 7.91
CA VAL A 339 -16.81 0.47 8.59
C VAL A 339 -15.37 0.13 8.98
N GLY A 340 -15.12 -1.10 9.45
CA GLY A 340 -13.78 -1.65 9.67
C GLY A 340 -12.90 -1.60 8.42
N ILE A 341 -13.42 -2.10 7.29
CA ILE A 341 -12.75 -2.07 5.98
C ILE A 341 -12.38 -0.63 5.58
N GLU A 342 -13.34 0.30 5.62
CA GLU A 342 -13.09 1.69 5.23
C GLU A 342 -12.04 2.34 6.15
N LEU A 343 -12.07 2.03 7.45
CA LEU A 343 -11.08 2.53 8.40
C LEU A 343 -9.66 2.02 8.09
N ALA A 344 -9.49 0.72 7.82
CA ALA A 344 -8.20 0.14 7.46
C ALA A 344 -7.64 0.74 6.16
N GLN A 345 -8.51 0.95 5.16
CA GLN A 345 -8.14 1.62 3.92
C GLN A 345 -7.70 3.06 4.18
N LEU A 346 -8.46 3.84 4.96
CA LEU A 346 -8.12 5.23 5.28
C LEU A 346 -6.83 5.36 6.08
N VAL A 347 -6.57 4.46 7.04
CA VAL A 347 -5.31 4.42 7.79
C VAL A 347 -4.14 4.10 6.85
N THR A 348 -4.28 3.09 6.00
CA THR A 348 -3.24 2.72 5.02
C THR A 348 -2.94 3.88 4.07
N ILE A 349 -3.98 4.57 3.58
CA ILE A 349 -3.83 5.80 2.79
C ILE A 349 -3.09 6.87 3.59
N ALA A 350 -3.49 7.13 4.84
CA ALA A 350 -2.89 8.17 5.68
C ALA A 350 -1.40 7.92 5.93
N LEU A 351 -0.99 6.66 6.09
CA LEU A 351 0.40 6.27 6.34
C LEU A 351 1.27 6.31 5.07
N THR A 352 0.74 5.87 3.93
CA THR A 352 1.54 5.68 2.70
C THR A 352 1.47 6.86 1.73
N PHE A 353 0.32 7.52 1.62
CA PHE A 353 0.09 8.57 0.63
C PHE A 353 0.98 9.81 0.79
N PRO A 354 1.29 10.32 2.01
CA PRO A 354 2.19 11.47 2.16
C PRO A 354 3.57 11.23 1.54
N ALA A 355 4.13 10.04 1.75
CA ALA A 355 5.42 9.65 1.17
C ALA A 355 5.35 9.55 -0.36
N LEU A 356 4.31 8.88 -0.90
CA LEU A 356 4.08 8.79 -2.35
C LEU A 356 3.89 10.17 -2.99
N TYR A 357 3.13 11.06 -2.35
CA TYR A 357 2.90 12.41 -2.82
C TYR A 357 4.19 13.24 -2.80
N ALA A 358 4.98 13.16 -1.72
CA ALA A 358 6.29 13.81 -1.64
C ALA A 358 7.23 13.31 -2.74
N LEU A 359 7.28 11.99 -2.94
CA LEU A 359 8.10 11.35 -3.96
C LEU A 359 7.67 11.80 -5.36
N SER A 360 6.36 11.97 -5.62
CA SER A 360 5.79 12.46 -6.89
C SER A 360 6.32 13.83 -7.34
N ARG A 361 6.85 14.63 -6.41
CA ARG A 361 7.49 15.92 -6.69
C ARG A 361 8.94 15.77 -7.16
N THR A 362 9.45 14.54 -7.23
CA THR A 362 10.83 14.22 -7.60
C THR A 362 10.87 13.35 -8.85
N ARG A 363 12.02 13.32 -9.51
CA ARG A 363 12.30 12.41 -10.63
C ARG A 363 12.31 10.93 -10.24
N TRP A 364 12.37 10.60 -8.95
CA TRP A 364 12.47 9.24 -8.43
C TRP A 364 11.09 8.55 -8.44
N PHE A 365 10.01 9.30 -8.57
CA PHE A 365 8.67 8.73 -8.59
C PHE A 365 8.39 7.85 -9.80
N THR A 366 8.92 8.20 -10.97
CA THR A 366 8.67 7.43 -12.18
C THR A 366 9.17 5.98 -12.05
N PRO A 367 10.44 5.72 -11.68
CA PRO A 367 10.88 4.35 -11.47
C PRO A 367 10.12 3.66 -10.33
N VAL A 368 9.85 4.33 -9.22
CA VAL A 368 9.09 3.74 -8.09
C VAL A 368 7.68 3.32 -8.52
N ARG A 369 6.98 4.16 -9.27
CA ARG A 369 5.67 3.85 -9.85
C ARG A 369 5.73 2.64 -10.78
N LEU A 370 6.74 2.57 -11.65
CA LEU A 370 6.86 1.49 -12.62
C LEU A 370 7.25 0.15 -11.95
N VAL A 371 8.14 0.19 -10.96
CA VAL A 371 8.53 -0.99 -10.19
C VAL A 371 7.35 -1.48 -9.34
N GLY A 372 6.68 -0.58 -8.61
CA GLY A 372 5.50 -0.95 -7.83
C GLY A 372 4.37 -1.51 -8.70
N ALA A 373 4.09 -0.91 -9.86
CA ALA A 373 3.14 -1.46 -10.83
C ALA A 373 3.60 -2.83 -11.38
N GLY A 374 4.91 -3.05 -11.55
CA GLY A 374 5.46 -4.33 -11.98
C GLY A 374 5.28 -5.43 -10.93
N VAL A 375 5.53 -5.12 -9.66
CA VAL A 375 5.30 -6.03 -8.53
C VAL A 375 3.82 -6.38 -8.43
N ALA A 376 2.93 -5.38 -8.45
CA ALA A 376 1.49 -5.60 -8.41
C ALA A 376 0.99 -6.48 -9.58
N LEU A 377 1.51 -6.27 -10.79
CA LEU A 377 1.14 -7.08 -11.95
C LEU A 377 1.68 -8.52 -11.85
N ALA A 378 2.88 -8.71 -11.30
CA ALA A 378 3.49 -10.02 -11.12
C ALA A 378 2.72 -10.86 -10.08
N ALA A 379 2.44 -10.29 -8.91
CA ALA A 379 1.65 -10.92 -7.85
C ALA A 379 0.24 -11.26 -8.36
N ALA A 380 -0.46 -10.30 -8.96
CA ALA A 380 -1.78 -10.52 -9.56
C ALA A 380 -1.79 -11.62 -10.62
N THR A 381 -0.71 -11.76 -11.41
CA THR A 381 -0.61 -12.86 -12.37
C THR A 381 -0.34 -14.19 -11.67
N GLY A 382 0.46 -14.19 -10.60
CA GLY A 382 0.68 -15.35 -9.73
C GLY A 382 -0.63 -15.87 -9.15
N TRP A 383 -1.39 -15.02 -8.45
CA TRP A 383 -2.70 -15.36 -7.89
C TRP A 383 -3.67 -15.88 -8.95
N ALA A 384 -3.78 -15.21 -10.10
CA ALA A 384 -4.69 -15.66 -11.16
C ALA A 384 -4.30 -17.04 -11.72
N LEU A 385 -3.01 -17.36 -11.82
CA LEU A 385 -2.55 -18.67 -12.30
C LEU A 385 -2.71 -19.77 -11.24
N ASP A 386 -2.52 -19.41 -9.98
CA ASP A 386 -2.71 -20.28 -8.82
C ASP A 386 -4.17 -20.73 -8.73
N ARG A 387 -5.12 -19.77 -8.75
CA ARG A 387 -6.57 -20.05 -8.73
C ARG A 387 -7.10 -20.78 -9.97
N LEU A 388 -6.35 -20.74 -11.06
CA LEU A 388 -6.67 -21.53 -12.26
C LEU A 388 -6.06 -22.94 -12.24
N GLY A 389 -5.33 -23.31 -11.17
CA GLY A 389 -4.63 -24.59 -11.06
C GLY A 389 -3.48 -24.74 -12.05
N VAL A 390 -2.97 -23.63 -12.59
CA VAL A 390 -1.92 -23.65 -13.63
C VAL A 390 -0.52 -23.64 -13.01
N LEU A 391 -0.32 -22.84 -11.95
CA LEU A 391 0.96 -22.68 -11.28
C LEU A 391 0.74 -22.21 -9.85
N ALA A 392 1.26 -22.98 -8.88
CA ALA A 392 1.28 -22.57 -7.48
C ALA A 392 1.91 -21.18 -7.31
N ASN A 393 1.33 -20.32 -6.46
CA ASN A 393 1.77 -18.94 -6.28
C ASN A 393 3.28 -18.86 -5.93
N PRO A 394 4.15 -18.37 -6.85
CA PRO A 394 5.59 -18.34 -6.61
C PRO A 394 6.02 -17.25 -5.63
N PHE A 395 5.09 -16.39 -5.19
CA PHE A 395 5.36 -15.25 -4.33
C PHE A 395 4.75 -15.36 -2.93
N ALA A 396 4.05 -16.43 -2.59
CA ALA A 396 3.33 -16.61 -1.33
C ALA A 396 4.17 -16.21 -0.09
N GLY A 397 5.33 -16.85 0.11
CA GLY A 397 6.17 -16.52 1.28
C GLY A 397 6.73 -15.08 1.31
N LEU A 398 6.81 -14.39 0.17
CA LEU A 398 7.19 -12.96 0.16
C LEU A 398 6.00 -12.06 0.49
N GLU A 399 4.80 -12.48 0.09
CA GLU A 399 3.54 -11.81 0.40
C GLU A 399 3.24 -11.91 1.90
N ASP A 400 3.35 -13.11 2.47
CA ASP A 400 3.16 -13.36 3.91
C ASP A 400 4.14 -12.54 4.75
N ALA A 401 5.42 -12.52 4.35
CA ALA A 401 6.43 -11.71 5.02
C ALA A 401 6.13 -10.20 4.96
N ALA A 402 5.54 -9.73 3.86
CA ALA A 402 5.16 -8.33 3.70
C ALA A 402 3.92 -7.95 4.52
N VAL A 403 2.94 -8.86 4.61
CA VAL A 403 1.73 -8.73 5.44
C VAL A 403 2.10 -8.74 6.92
N ALA A 404 2.97 -9.67 7.34
CA ALA A 404 3.45 -9.76 8.73
C ALA A 404 4.26 -8.53 9.18
N HIS A 405 4.85 -7.79 8.23
CA HIS A 405 5.71 -6.63 8.52
C HIS A 405 5.27 -5.37 7.75
N PRO A 406 4.04 -4.86 7.96
CA PRO A 406 3.46 -3.79 7.15
C PRO A 406 4.28 -2.47 7.25
N TRP A 407 4.95 -2.29 8.38
CA TRP A 407 5.83 -1.14 8.65
C TRP A 407 7.03 -1.05 7.70
N VAL A 408 7.49 -2.16 7.12
CA VAL A 408 8.60 -2.17 6.15
C VAL A 408 8.24 -1.34 4.92
N VAL A 409 7.02 -1.48 4.41
CA VAL A 409 6.53 -0.71 3.26
C VAL A 409 6.39 0.77 3.63
N VAL A 410 5.76 1.06 4.77
CA VAL A 410 5.51 2.45 5.23
C VAL A 410 6.83 3.20 5.47
N VAL A 411 7.73 2.63 6.27
CA VAL A 411 9.04 3.21 6.58
C VAL A 411 9.93 3.24 5.33
N GLY A 412 9.88 2.21 4.49
CA GLY A 412 10.58 2.14 3.22
C GLY A 412 10.20 3.29 2.27
N LEU A 413 8.90 3.57 2.12
CA LEU A 413 8.43 4.69 1.31
C LEU A 413 8.81 6.04 1.92
N ALA A 414 8.68 6.21 3.24
CA ALA A 414 9.02 7.45 3.93
C ALA A 414 10.53 7.78 3.85
N THR A 415 11.38 6.78 4.04
CA THR A 415 12.84 6.91 3.91
C THR A 415 13.23 7.24 2.47
N LEU A 416 12.67 6.53 1.48
CA LEU A 416 12.91 6.79 0.06
C LEU A 416 12.48 8.21 -0.35
N ALA A 417 11.31 8.66 0.11
CA ALA A 417 10.83 10.02 -0.11
C ALA A 417 11.77 11.06 0.50
N THR A 418 12.21 10.85 1.73
CA THR A 418 13.16 11.73 2.42
C THR A 418 14.48 11.83 1.67
N VAL A 419 15.07 10.69 1.28
CA VAL A 419 16.31 10.64 0.50
C VAL A 419 16.14 11.36 -0.85
N ALA A 420 15.04 11.12 -1.56
CA ALA A 420 14.78 11.75 -2.84
C ALA A 420 14.64 13.28 -2.73
N LEU A 421 13.97 13.76 -1.68
CA LEU A 421 13.82 15.19 -1.39
C LEU A 421 15.16 15.84 -1.03
N LEU A 422 15.95 15.22 -0.16
CA LEU A 422 17.29 15.69 0.21
C LEU A 422 18.23 15.73 -0.99
N HIS A 423 18.17 14.71 -1.84
CA HIS A 423 18.94 14.66 -3.08
C HIS A 423 18.53 15.79 -4.03
N GLU A 424 17.24 16.08 -4.18
CA GLU A 424 16.77 17.16 -5.05
C GLU A 424 17.10 18.55 -4.48
N TRP A 425 16.99 18.71 -3.16
CA TRP A 425 17.39 19.93 -2.45
C TRP A 425 18.88 20.21 -2.62
N SER A 426 19.75 19.22 -2.43
CA SER A 426 21.20 19.39 -2.61
C SER A 426 21.56 19.75 -4.05
N ARG A 427 20.91 19.12 -5.04
CA ARG A 427 21.08 19.47 -6.46
C ARG A 427 20.69 20.91 -6.77
N ARG A 428 19.61 21.42 -6.16
CA ARG A 428 19.19 22.81 -6.32
C ARG A 428 20.19 23.78 -5.68
N GLN A 429 20.73 23.46 -4.50
CA GLN A 429 21.75 24.28 -3.84
C GLN A 429 23.07 24.35 -4.65
N VAL A 430 23.52 23.22 -5.19
CA VAL A 430 24.71 23.19 -6.05
C VAL A 430 24.46 23.98 -7.34
N GLY A 431 23.28 23.83 -7.94
CA GLY A 431 22.89 24.58 -9.14
C GLY A 431 22.80 26.10 -8.90
N SER A 432 22.22 26.53 -7.78
CA SER A 432 22.11 27.95 -7.42
C SER A 432 23.48 28.56 -7.10
N ALA A 433 24.34 27.82 -6.39
CA ALA A 433 25.70 28.25 -6.10
C ALA A 433 26.55 28.40 -7.38
N ALA A 434 26.46 27.44 -8.30
CA ALA A 434 27.13 27.50 -9.59
C ALA A 434 26.64 28.67 -10.46
N GLY A 435 25.31 28.83 -10.60
CA GLY A 435 24.72 29.95 -11.36
C GLY A 435 25.04 31.31 -10.73
N SER A 436 25.09 31.41 -9.41
CA SER A 436 25.49 32.63 -8.70
C SER A 436 26.98 32.95 -8.93
N ALA A 437 27.85 31.94 -8.93
CA ALA A 437 29.28 32.13 -9.21
C ALA A 437 29.52 32.59 -10.66
N GLU A 438 28.84 31.96 -11.63
CA GLU A 438 28.92 32.33 -13.04
C GLU A 438 28.38 33.75 -13.29
N GLY A 439 27.23 34.09 -12.70
CA GLY A 439 26.66 35.43 -12.78
C GLY A 439 27.56 36.51 -12.16
N ARG A 440 28.19 36.22 -11.00
CA ARG A 440 29.19 37.13 -10.41
C ARG A 440 30.42 37.28 -11.29
N ALA A 441 30.92 36.20 -11.87
CA ALA A 441 32.09 36.24 -12.74
C ALA A 441 31.82 37.09 -13.99
N ALA A 442 30.69 36.84 -14.67
CA ALA A 442 30.25 37.59 -15.85
C ALA A 442 30.05 39.09 -15.53
N GLY A 443 29.28 39.40 -14.48
CA GLY A 443 29.05 40.78 -14.06
C GLY A 443 30.33 41.51 -13.65
N SER A 444 31.28 40.81 -13.00
CA SER A 444 32.58 41.38 -12.67
C SER A 444 33.45 41.65 -13.89
N ALA A 445 33.39 40.80 -14.92
CA ALA A 445 34.14 40.98 -16.16
C ALA A 445 33.59 42.16 -16.97
N GLU A 446 32.26 42.25 -17.10
CA GLU A 446 31.58 43.35 -17.78
C GLU A 446 31.80 44.69 -17.06
N GLY A 447 31.66 44.71 -15.73
CA GLY A 447 31.94 45.89 -14.91
C GLY A 447 33.40 46.35 -15.00
N ARG A 448 34.37 45.43 -14.97
CA ARG A 448 35.79 45.75 -15.19
C ARG A 448 36.05 46.29 -16.60
N ALA A 449 35.44 45.69 -17.62
CA ALA A 449 35.58 46.13 -19.00
C ALA A 449 35.04 47.56 -19.18
N ALA A 450 33.80 47.80 -18.74
CA ALA A 450 33.15 49.12 -18.80
C ALA A 450 33.90 50.19 -18.00
N GLY A 451 34.29 49.88 -16.75
CA GLY A 451 35.07 50.79 -15.91
C GLY A 451 36.44 51.13 -16.52
N SER A 452 37.13 50.13 -17.08
CA SER A 452 38.42 50.37 -17.75
C SER A 452 38.29 51.20 -19.02
N ALA A 453 37.22 51.02 -19.80
CA ALA A 453 36.94 51.82 -20.99
C ALA A 453 36.61 53.28 -20.64
N ALA A 454 35.75 53.49 -19.64
CA ALA A 454 35.39 54.82 -19.15
C ALA A 454 36.60 55.56 -18.57
N GLY A 455 37.42 54.88 -17.75
CA GLY A 455 38.65 55.44 -17.18
C GLY A 455 39.67 55.83 -18.24
N ARG A 456 39.90 54.98 -19.26
CA ARG A 456 40.78 55.30 -20.40
C ARG A 456 40.25 56.49 -21.21
N ALA A 457 38.94 56.54 -21.47
CA ALA A 457 38.32 57.65 -22.19
C ALA A 457 38.48 58.98 -21.44
N ALA A 458 38.14 59.00 -20.15
CA ALA A 458 38.28 60.19 -19.29
C ALA A 458 39.74 60.65 -19.17
N GLY A 459 40.66 59.74 -18.83
CA GLY A 459 42.09 60.06 -18.72
C GLY A 459 42.71 60.54 -20.04
N SER A 460 42.28 59.98 -21.18
CA SER A 460 42.72 60.47 -22.49
C SER A 460 42.17 61.85 -22.84
N ALA A 461 40.96 62.18 -22.41
CA ALA A 461 40.34 63.48 -22.65
C ALA A 461 41.03 64.56 -21.80
N GLU A 462 41.23 64.27 -20.51
CA GLU A 462 41.88 65.17 -19.56
C GLU A 462 43.37 65.38 -19.92
N GLY A 463 44.09 64.31 -20.26
CA GLY A 463 45.47 64.39 -20.73
C GLY A 463 45.62 65.17 -22.04
N ARG A 464 44.68 65.00 -22.99
CA ARG A 464 44.68 65.80 -24.24
C ARG A 464 44.38 67.26 -23.99
N ALA A 465 43.44 67.58 -23.10
CA ALA A 465 43.09 68.95 -22.75
C ALA A 465 44.24 69.66 -22.02
N ALA A 466 44.88 69.00 -21.05
CA ALA A 466 46.03 69.53 -20.33
C ALA A 466 47.25 69.71 -21.27
N GLY A 467 47.53 68.71 -22.11
CA GLY A 467 48.63 68.76 -23.07
C GLY A 467 48.45 69.83 -24.14
N SER A 468 47.22 70.03 -24.66
CA SER A 468 46.94 71.06 -25.66
C SER A 468 47.01 72.47 -25.04
N ALA A 469 46.52 72.65 -23.82
CA ALA A 469 46.62 73.92 -23.10
C ALA A 469 48.08 74.30 -22.80
N ALA A 470 48.86 73.35 -22.26
CA ALA A 470 50.28 73.57 -21.98
C ALA A 470 51.10 73.82 -23.27
N GLY A 471 50.86 73.04 -24.32
CA GLY A 471 51.52 73.21 -25.61
C GLY A 471 51.19 74.54 -26.29
N SER A 472 49.92 74.97 -26.23
CA SER A 472 49.48 76.26 -26.78
C SER A 472 50.08 77.44 -26.00
N ALA A 473 50.13 77.35 -24.67
CA ALA A 473 50.74 78.37 -23.83
C ALA A 473 52.26 78.50 -24.07
N ALA A 474 52.97 77.37 -24.11
CA ALA A 474 54.41 77.33 -24.38
C ALA A 474 54.74 77.80 -25.80
N GLY A 475 53.98 77.36 -26.80
CA GLY A 475 54.14 77.76 -28.20
C GLY A 475 53.87 79.26 -28.41
N SER A 476 52.84 79.81 -27.77
CA SER A 476 52.52 81.24 -27.83
C SER A 476 53.59 82.10 -27.16
N ALA A 477 54.13 81.65 -26.01
CA ALA A 477 55.20 82.34 -25.30
C ALA A 477 56.52 82.32 -26.07
N ALA A 478 56.89 81.18 -26.68
CA ALA A 478 58.09 81.05 -27.50
C ALA A 478 57.96 81.83 -28.83
N GLY A 479 56.78 81.78 -29.45
CA GLY A 479 56.48 82.50 -30.69
C GLY A 479 56.50 84.02 -30.51
N SER A 480 55.94 84.54 -29.42
CA SER A 480 55.95 85.98 -29.12
C SER A 480 57.35 86.49 -28.79
N THR A 481 58.11 85.76 -27.97
CA THR A 481 59.49 86.14 -27.63
C THR A 481 60.40 86.11 -28.85
N THR A 482 60.35 85.05 -29.66
CA THR A 482 61.16 84.93 -30.90
C THR A 482 60.71 85.94 -31.95
N GLY A 483 59.40 86.16 -32.12
CA GLY A 483 58.86 87.12 -33.07
C GLY A 483 59.20 88.57 -32.72
N SER A 484 59.12 88.95 -31.44
CA SER A 484 59.49 90.29 -30.97
C SER A 484 61.00 90.53 -31.01
N THR A 485 61.82 89.57 -30.59
CA THR A 485 63.29 89.71 -30.67
C THR A 485 63.75 89.81 -32.11
N THR A 486 63.33 88.87 -32.97
CA THR A 486 63.68 88.89 -34.40
C THR A 486 63.18 90.17 -35.05
N GLY A 487 61.90 90.52 -34.89
CA GLY A 487 61.30 91.72 -35.47
C GLY A 487 61.95 93.04 -35.05
N SER A 488 62.37 93.17 -33.78
CA SER A 488 63.14 94.34 -33.32
C SER A 488 64.56 94.37 -33.87
N THR A 489 65.25 93.23 -33.96
CA THR A 489 66.59 93.18 -34.57
C THR A 489 66.56 93.48 -36.07
N THR A 490 65.64 92.90 -36.86
CA THR A 490 65.57 93.21 -38.29
C THR A 490 65.09 94.64 -38.51
N GLY A 491 64.05 95.10 -37.80
CA GLY A 491 63.52 96.46 -37.93
C GLY A 491 64.52 97.56 -37.56
N SER A 492 65.38 97.33 -36.58
CA SER A 492 66.45 98.28 -36.22
C SER A 492 67.60 98.29 -37.23
N THR A 493 67.93 97.17 -37.87
CA THR A 493 68.97 97.10 -38.91
C THR A 493 68.55 97.69 -40.27
N THR A 494 67.25 97.66 -40.63
CA THR A 494 66.76 98.30 -41.87
C THR A 494 66.37 99.77 -41.68
N GLY A 495 65.98 100.20 -40.47
CA GLY A 495 65.61 101.58 -40.18
C GLY A 495 66.79 102.56 -40.04
N SER A 496 68.02 102.08 -39.89
CA SER A 496 69.23 102.92 -39.76
C SER A 496 69.97 103.19 -41.09
N ARG A 497 69.34 102.87 -42.23
CA ARG A 497 69.81 103.20 -43.58
C ARG A 497 68.63 103.75 -44.40
N ALA A 498 68.17 104.95 -44.06
CA ALA A 498 67.32 105.78 -44.91
C ALA A 498 67.54 107.25 -44.56
#